data_AF-A0A3B0PHD2-F1
#
_entry.id   AF-A0A3B0PHD2-F1
#
_cell.length_a   1.000
_cell.length_b   1.000
_cell.length_c   1.000
_cell.angle_alpha   90.00
_cell.angle_beta   90.00
_cell.angle_gamma   90.00
#
_symmetry.space_group_name_H-M   'P 1'
#
loop_
_entity.id
_entity.type
_entity.pdbx_description
1 polymer ?
#
loop_
_entity_poly.entity_id
_entity_poly.type
_entity_poly.pdbx_seq_one_letter_code
_entity_poly.pdbx_strand_id
1 'polypeptide(L)' 'MERETHFDGTNYLAIRPGVVIGYSRNVKTNAALEAAGIKVIPFHGNQLSLGMGNARCMSMPLSRKDVKW' A
#
# COMPACT_ATOMS: atom_id res chain seq x y z
N MET A 1 12.67 6.80 -10.05
CA MET A 1 12.33 5.98 -8.86
C MET A 1 12.18 6.83 -7.61
N GLU A 2 13.01 7.85 -7.39
CA GLU A 2 13.06 8.63 -6.13
C GLU A 2 11.72 9.24 -5.66
N ARG A 3 10.83 9.70 -6.56
CA ARG A 3 9.58 10.38 -6.17
C ARG A 3 8.55 9.49 -5.45
N GLU A 4 8.37 8.25 -5.88
CA GLU A 4 7.38 7.34 -5.24
C GLU A 4 7.98 6.65 -4.01
N THR A 5 9.29 6.42 -4.00
CA THR A 5 10.01 5.99 -2.80
C THR A 5 9.89 7.03 -1.68
N HIS A 6 9.99 8.32 -2.02
CA HIS A 6 9.84 9.42 -1.06
C HIS A 6 8.44 9.51 -0.42
N PHE A 7 7.40 9.04 -1.11
CA PHE A 7 6.03 8.94 -0.56
C PHE A 7 5.65 7.50 -0.21
N ASP A 8 6.62 6.74 0.29
CA ASP A 8 6.43 5.41 0.87
C ASP A 8 5.71 4.43 -0.07
N GLY A 9 6.13 4.40 -1.33
CA GLY A 9 5.62 3.49 -2.36
C GLY A 9 5.79 2.00 -2.05
N THR A 10 6.59 1.60 -1.07
CA THR A 10 6.69 0.18 -0.66
C THR A 10 5.69 -0.20 0.44
N ASN A 11 5.08 0.79 1.10
CA ASN A 11 4.48 0.62 2.42
C ASN A 11 2.96 0.37 2.36
N TYR A 12 2.54 -0.56 1.51
CA TYR A 12 1.14 -0.98 1.41
C TYR A 12 0.74 -1.92 2.55
N LEU A 13 -0.53 -1.84 2.96
CA LEU A 13 -1.13 -2.78 3.92
C LEU A 13 -1.86 -3.89 3.15
N ALA A 14 -1.35 -5.12 3.19
CA ALA A 14 -2.07 -6.28 2.69
C ALA A 14 -3.20 -6.67 3.66
N ILE A 15 -4.45 -6.69 3.17
CA ILE A 15 -5.62 -7.10 3.98
C ILE A 15 -5.98 -8.58 3.78
N ARG A 16 -5.57 -9.15 2.65
CA ARG A 16 -5.57 -10.59 2.34
C ARG A 16 -4.53 -10.86 1.23
N PRO A 17 -4.13 -12.12 0.98
CA PRO A 17 -3.20 -12.42 -0.11
C PRO A 17 -3.65 -11.80 -1.44
N GLY A 18 -2.74 -11.07 -2.10
CA GLY A 18 -3.01 -10.40 -3.37
C GLY A 18 -3.92 -9.16 -3.31
N VAL A 19 -4.30 -8.65 -2.13
CA VAL A 19 -5.09 -7.41 -2.03
C VAL A 19 -4.51 -6.44 -1.00
N VAL A 20 -4.23 -5.22 -1.45
CA VAL A 20 -3.51 -4.20 -0.68
C VAL A 20 -4.22 -2.86 -0.62
N ILE A 21 -3.98 -2.10 0.45
CA ILE A 21 -4.42 -0.71 0.62
C ILE A 21 -3.19 0.20 0.63
N GLY A 22 -3.28 1.36 -0.02
CA GLY A 22 -2.23 2.38 0.01
C GLY A 22 -2.67 3.67 -0.68
N TYR A 23 -1.79 4.67 -0.71
CA TYR A 23 -2.13 5.96 -1.30
C TYR A 23 -2.31 5.92 -2.82
N SER A 24 -3.32 6.65 -3.31
CA SER A 24 -3.56 6.84 -4.74
C SER A 24 -2.43 7.57 -5.47
N ARG A 25 -1.59 8.34 -4.76
CA ARG A 25 -0.54 9.20 -5.35
C ARG A 25 0.62 8.45 -5.98
N ASN A 26 0.86 7.20 -5.58
CA ASN A 26 1.95 6.36 -6.10
C ASN A 26 1.47 5.59 -7.34
N VAL A 27 1.15 6.33 -8.40
CA VAL A 27 0.44 5.81 -9.59
C VAL A 27 1.23 4.72 -10.30
N LYS A 28 2.56 4.86 -10.46
CA LYS A 28 3.37 3.85 -11.15
C LYS A 28 3.48 2.58 -10.33
N THR A 29 3.64 2.70 -9.01
CA THR A 29 3.65 1.54 -8.12
C THR A 29 2.29 0.84 -8.11
N ASN A 30 1.18 1.58 -8.05
CA ASN A 30 -0.17 1.00 -8.15
C ASN A 30 -0.34 0.22 -9.47
N ALA A 31 0.06 0.82 -10.59
CA ALA A 31 -0.01 0.16 -11.90
C ALA A 31 0.88 -1.10 -11.97
N ALA A 32 2.08 -1.05 -11.37
CA ALA A 32 2.97 -2.21 -11.31
C ALA A 32 2.41 -3.34 -10.43
N LEU A 33 1.75 -3.01 -9.31
CA LEU A 33 1.07 -3.99 -8.44
C LEU A 33 -0.10 -4.65 -9.19
N GLU A 34 -0.96 -3.86 -9.84
CA GLU A 34 -2.07 -4.38 -10.65
C GLU A 34 -1.56 -5.26 -11.81
N ALA A 35 -0.50 -4.85 -12.50
CA ALA A 35 0.13 -5.65 -13.57
C ALA A 35 0.73 -6.97 -13.05
N ALA A 36 1.13 -7.02 -11.78
CA ALA A 36 1.60 -8.23 -11.11
C ALA A 36 0.45 -9.10 -10.53
N GLY A 37 -0.81 -8.75 -10.80
CA GLY A 37 -1.99 -9.48 -10.31
C GLY A 37 -2.38 -9.17 -8.86
N ILE A 38 -1.87 -8.08 -8.29
CA ILE A 38 -2.24 -7.61 -6.95
C ILE A 38 -3.32 -6.55 -7.08
N LYS A 39 -4.50 -6.80 -6.48
CA LYS A 39 -5.58 -5.80 -6.41
C LYS A 39 -5.21 -4.68 -5.45
N VAL A 40 -5.25 -3.45 -5.94
CA VAL A 40 -5.01 -2.25 -5.15
C VAL A 40 -6.34 -1.60 -4.77
N ILE A 41 -6.48 -1.22 -3.50
CA ILE A 41 -7.57 -0.38 -2.99
C ILE A 41 -6.95 0.96 -2.60
N PRO A 42 -6.90 1.93 -3.53
CA PRO A 42 -6.28 3.21 -3.27
C PRO A 42 -7.19 4.12 -2.43
N PHE A 43 -6.58 4.99 -1.62
CA PHE A 43 -7.29 6.11 -0.99
C PHE A 43 -6.48 7.41 -1.10
N HIS A 44 -7.16 8.55 -1.01
CA HIS A 44 -6.51 9.85 -1.04
C HIS A 44 -5.93 10.19 0.33
N GLY A 45 -4.59 10.33 0.42
CA GLY A 45 -3.89 10.60 1.67
C GLY A 45 -2.75 11.60 1.52
N ASN A 46 -2.91 12.60 0.65
CA ASN A 46 -1.84 13.55 0.30
C ASN A 46 -1.26 14.26 1.54
N GLN A 47 -2.12 14.69 2.47
CA GLN A 47 -1.66 15.34 3.72
C GLN A 47 -1.03 14.33 4.68
N LEU A 48 -1.62 13.15 4.85
CA LEU A 48 -1.07 12.10 5.72
C LEU A 48 0.33 11.64 5.26
N SER A 49 0.55 11.56 3.95
CA SER A 49 1.84 11.17 3.39
C SER A 49 2.98 12.14 3.69
N LEU A 50 2.69 13.39 4.10
CA LEU A 50 3.72 14.31 4.58
C LEU A 50 4.34 13.86 5.90
N GLY A 51 3.64 13.01 6.66
CA GLY A 51 4.17 12.32 7.84
C GLY A 51 5.13 11.17 7.54
N MET A 52 5.53 10.99 6.27
CA MET A 52 6.50 9.96 5.84
C MET A 52 6.04 8.53 6.20
N GLY A 53 4.76 8.24 5.97
CA GLY A 53 4.23 6.89 6.12
C GLY A 53 2.97 6.65 5.28
N ASN A 54 2.75 5.40 4.90
CA ASN A 54 1.59 4.92 4.13
C ASN A 54 0.72 3.98 5.00
N ALA A 55 -0.24 3.29 4.38
CA ALA A 55 -1.25 2.49 5.07
C ALA A 55 -0.68 1.49 6.08
N ARG A 56 0.49 0.88 5.81
CA ARG A 56 1.11 -0.06 6.76
C ARG A 56 1.63 0.67 8.00
N CYS A 57 2.31 1.81 7.86
CA CYS A 57 2.78 2.64 8.99
C CYS A 57 1.62 3.10 9.90
N MET A 58 0.43 3.31 9.35
CA MET A 58 -0.76 3.75 10.11
C MET A 58 -1.57 2.60 10.72
N SER A 59 -1.04 1.37 10.70
CA SER A 59 -1.80 0.18 11.08
C SER A 59 -1.00 -0.76 11.98
N MET A 60 -1.71 -1.44 12.88
CA MET A 60 -1.17 -2.48 13.74
C MET A 60 -2.11 -3.70 13.68
N PRO A 61 -1.83 -4.71 12.84
CA PRO A 61 -2.66 -5.91 12.78
C PRO A 61 -2.65 -6.67 14.10
N LEU A 62 -3.82 -6.86 14.72
CA LEU A 62 -3.95 -7.62 15.97
C LEU A 62 -4.17 -9.12 15.74
N SER A 63 -4.84 -9.48 14.65
CA SER A 63 -5.12 -10.87 14.26
C SER A 63 -5.26 -10.98 12.75
N ARG A 64 -4.82 -12.10 12.18
CA ARG A 64 -5.01 -12.45 10.78
C ARG A 64 -5.44 -13.90 10.68
N LYS A 65 -6.25 -14.23 9.66
CA LYS A 65 -6.60 -15.62 9.35
C LYS A 65 -5.37 -16.35 8.78
N ASP A 66 -5.25 -17.63 9.08
CA ASP A 66 -4.18 -18.48 8.53
C ASP A 66 -4.21 -18.49 7.00
N VAL A 67 -3.00 -18.44 6.43
CA VAL A 67 -2.80 -18.58 4.99
C VAL A 67 -2.74 -20.07 4.65
N LYS A 68 -3.48 -20.47 3.62
CA LYS A 68 -3.35 -21.79 3.01
C LYS A 68 -2.20 -21.71 2.00
N TRP A 69 -1.03 -22.19 2.40
CA TRP A 69 0.20 -22.16 1.60
C TRP A 69 0.20 -23.18 0.47
#